data_AF-A0A534TNB7-F1
#
_entry.id   AF-A0A534TNB7-F1
#
_cell.length_a   1.000
_cell.length_b   1.000
_cell.length_c   1.000
_cell.angle_alpha   90.00
_cell.angle_beta   90.00
_cell.angle_gamma   90.00
#
_symmetry.space_group_name_H-M   'P 1'
#
loop_
_entity.id
_entity.type
_entity.pdbx_description
1 polymer ?
#
loop_
_entity_poly.entity_id
_entity_poly.type
_entity_poly.pdbx_seq_one_letter_code
_entity_poly.pdbx_strand_id
1 'polypeptide(L)'
;GTIHVAVIDPGVGSARRPLCVETADAFLVGPDNGVLSLAAPPADVRRIVHLTAESFFLSPRSATFHGRDIFAPVAAALAAGTAPLAFGPEVPDMEHLELPPLVYEAAGVRGEVVWVDRFGNLVTSITEEALADFRGRDVSISIRGVRLRGIATSYSSVPAGEPVAIVNSWGHLEIAVREGSAAEVLPAAVGETVRIT
;
A
#
# COMPACT_ATOMS: atom_id res chain seq x y z
N GLY A 1 -9.32 -13.22 14.32
CA GLY A 1 -9.41 -12.37 13.12
C GLY A 1 -9.04 -13.15 11.90
N THR A 2 -9.13 -12.53 10.72
CA THR A 2 -8.64 -13.11 9.46
C THR A 2 -7.11 -13.22 9.48
N ILE A 3 -6.54 -14.22 8.81
CA ILE A 3 -5.09 -14.39 8.67
C ILE A 3 -4.73 -14.12 7.21
N HIS A 4 -3.84 -13.14 6.99
CA HIS A 4 -3.34 -12.76 5.68
C HIS A 4 -1.88 -13.18 5.56
N VAL A 5 -1.57 -13.93 4.50
CA VAL A 5 -0.19 -14.32 4.18
C VAL A 5 0.26 -13.52 2.98
N ALA A 6 1.25 -12.64 3.18
CA ALA A 6 1.80 -11.79 2.12
C ALA A 6 3.29 -12.13 1.94
N VAL A 7 3.65 -12.68 0.78
CA VAL A 7 5.02 -13.15 0.51
C VAL A 7 5.48 -12.59 -0.82
N ILE A 8 6.09 -11.40 -0.76
CA ILE A 8 6.85 -10.79 -1.84
C ILE A 8 8.26 -10.65 -1.26
N ASP A 9 9.11 -11.64 -1.50
CA ASP A 9 10.33 -11.84 -0.72
C ASP A 9 11.57 -12.03 -1.61
N PRO A 10 12.12 -10.95 -2.19
CA PRO A 10 13.40 -11.00 -2.89
C PRO A 10 14.55 -11.44 -1.97
N GLY A 11 14.42 -11.23 -0.66
CA GLY A 11 15.37 -11.60 0.38
C GLY A 11 15.16 -13.00 0.95
N VAL A 12 14.41 -13.89 0.28
CA VAL A 12 14.19 -15.26 0.77
C VAL A 12 15.52 -15.98 1.01
N GLY A 13 15.61 -16.71 2.12
CA GLY A 13 16.85 -17.40 2.53
C GLY A 13 17.93 -16.49 3.13
N SER A 14 17.73 -15.17 3.19
CA SER A 14 18.64 -14.24 3.87
C SER A 14 18.41 -14.18 5.39
N ALA A 15 19.08 -13.22 6.05
CA ALA A 15 18.92 -12.96 7.48
C ALA A 15 17.61 -12.22 7.86
N ARG A 16 16.78 -11.84 6.88
CA ARG A 16 15.52 -11.12 7.13
C ARG A 16 14.57 -11.96 7.99
N ARG A 17 13.95 -11.34 8.99
CA ARG A 17 13.09 -12.04 9.97
C ARG A 17 11.80 -12.55 9.28
N PRO A 18 11.30 -13.75 9.58
CA PRO A 18 9.91 -14.11 9.32
C PRO A 18 9.03 -13.59 10.47
N LEU A 19 7.94 -12.88 10.17
CA LEU A 19 7.10 -12.24 11.18
C LEU A 19 5.65 -12.72 11.14
N CYS A 20 5.01 -12.65 12.31
CA CYS A 20 3.56 -12.56 12.46
C CYS A 20 3.23 -11.26 13.19
N VAL A 21 2.47 -10.38 12.55
CA VAL A 21 1.96 -9.14 13.11
C VAL A 21 0.50 -9.35 13.51
N GLU A 22 0.18 -9.16 14.78
CA GLU A 22 -1.19 -9.18 15.30
C GLU A 22 -1.72 -7.75 15.35
N THR A 23 -2.86 -7.52 14.69
CA THR A 23 -3.54 -6.22 14.68
C THR A 23 -4.85 -6.25 15.47
N ALA A 24 -5.62 -5.17 15.39
CA ALA A 24 -6.96 -5.10 15.98
C ALA A 24 -7.87 -6.25 15.52
N ASP A 25 -7.84 -6.56 14.23
CA ASP A 25 -8.85 -7.39 13.57
C ASP A 25 -8.26 -8.57 12.78
N ALA A 26 -6.94 -8.61 12.60
CA ALA A 26 -6.28 -9.58 11.73
C ALA A 26 -4.89 -10.03 12.22
N PHE A 27 -4.38 -11.06 11.58
CA PHE A 27 -2.97 -11.47 11.65
C PHE A 27 -2.35 -11.33 10.27
N LEU A 28 -1.17 -10.71 10.18
CA LEU A 28 -0.39 -10.62 8.97
C LEU A 28 0.86 -11.49 9.13
N VAL A 29 1.10 -12.38 8.18
CA VAL A 29 2.24 -13.32 8.23
C VAL A 29 3.07 -13.13 6.96
N GLY A 30 4.38 -12.93 7.11
CA GLY A 30 5.25 -12.68 5.97
C GLY A 30 6.68 -12.27 6.33
N PRO A 31 7.47 -11.88 5.31
CA PRO A 31 8.84 -11.43 5.50
C PRO A 31 8.90 -10.06 6.15
N ASP A 32 9.91 -9.87 6.99
CA ASP A 32 10.31 -8.56 7.48
C ASP A 32 11.11 -7.81 6.41
N ASN A 33 10.38 -7.27 5.44
CA ASN A 33 10.93 -6.43 4.36
C ASN A 33 10.01 -5.22 4.07
N GLY A 34 9.17 -4.90 5.04
CA GLY A 34 8.19 -3.83 4.99
C GLY A 34 6.90 -4.11 4.24
N VAL A 35 6.74 -5.25 3.54
CA VAL A 35 5.46 -5.58 2.88
C VAL A 35 4.26 -5.60 3.85
N LEU A 36 4.48 -6.06 5.09
CA LEU A 36 3.44 -6.12 6.11
C LEU A 36 3.07 -4.73 6.65
N SER A 37 4.01 -3.78 6.64
CA SER A 37 3.79 -2.44 7.17
C SER A 37 2.71 -1.65 6.43
N LEU A 38 2.54 -1.92 5.13
CA LEU A 38 1.51 -1.27 4.30
C LEU A 38 0.08 -1.67 4.69
N ALA A 39 -0.08 -2.80 5.39
CA ALA A 39 -1.37 -3.30 5.86
C ALA A 39 -1.52 -3.28 7.40
N ALA A 40 -0.50 -2.78 8.11
CA ALA A 40 -0.48 -2.65 9.56
C ALA A 40 -0.01 -1.24 9.97
N PRO A 41 -0.92 -0.25 9.92
CA PRO A 41 -0.65 1.06 10.48
C PRO A 41 -0.17 0.94 11.93
N PRO A 42 0.82 1.75 12.39
CA PRO A 42 1.37 1.62 13.75
C PRO A 42 0.34 1.66 14.86
N ALA A 43 -0.76 2.40 14.68
CA ALA A 43 -1.85 2.49 15.65
C ALA A 43 -2.64 1.19 15.84
N ASP A 44 -2.62 0.29 14.85
CA ASP A 44 -3.39 -0.95 14.84
C ASP A 44 -2.58 -2.17 15.29
N VAL A 45 -1.24 -2.03 15.33
CA VAL A 45 -0.34 -3.11 15.73
C VAL A 45 -0.44 -3.35 17.24
N ARG A 46 -0.87 -4.56 17.61
CA ARG A 46 -0.89 -5.01 19.01
C ARG A 46 0.39 -5.74 19.39
N ARG A 47 0.96 -6.50 18.46
CA ARG A 47 2.14 -7.34 18.68
C ARG A 47 2.83 -7.68 17.37
N ILE A 48 4.14 -7.84 17.43
CA ILE A 48 4.96 -8.40 16.35
C ILE A 48 5.73 -9.60 16.91
N VAL A 49 5.62 -10.76 16.26
CA VAL A 49 6.30 -12.00 16.67
C VAL A 49 7.33 -12.39 15.62
N HIS A 50 8.57 -12.60 16.05
CA HIS A 50 9.59 -13.23 15.22
C HIS A 50 9.39 -14.74 15.22
N LEU A 51 9.11 -15.31 14.04
CA LEU A 51 8.83 -16.73 13.88
C LEU A 51 10.13 -17.54 13.97
N THR A 52 10.39 -18.15 15.12
CA THR A 52 11.62 -18.93 15.36
C THR A 52 11.35 -20.38 15.77
N ALA A 53 10.10 -20.74 16.07
CA ALA A 53 9.72 -22.07 16.52
C ALA A 53 9.71 -23.09 15.36
N GLU A 54 10.83 -23.79 15.16
CA GLU A 54 11.01 -24.72 14.04
C GLU A 54 9.99 -25.87 13.99
N SER A 55 9.34 -26.22 15.11
CA SER A 55 8.28 -27.23 15.17
C SER A 55 7.05 -26.87 14.33
N PHE A 56 6.88 -25.59 13.98
CA PHE A 56 5.80 -25.11 13.11
C PHE A 56 6.24 -24.96 11.64
N PHE A 57 7.50 -25.26 11.31
CA PHE A 57 8.00 -25.16 9.95
C PHE A 57 8.04 -26.53 9.27
N LEU A 58 7.88 -26.55 7.95
CA LEU A 58 8.05 -27.78 7.18
C LEU A 58 9.52 -28.20 7.19
N SER A 59 9.74 -29.51 7.26
CA SER A 59 11.06 -30.12 7.14
C SER A 59 11.05 -31.16 6.01
N PRO A 60 12.02 -31.12 5.08
CA PRO A 60 13.13 -30.16 4.99
C PRO A 60 12.67 -28.75 4.54
N ARG A 61 13.40 -27.71 4.96
CA ARG A 61 13.17 -26.31 4.53
C ARG A 61 13.92 -26.01 3.23
N SER A 62 13.24 -25.39 2.27
CA SER A 62 13.86 -24.79 1.09
C SER A 62 14.38 -23.40 1.41
N ALA A 63 15.61 -23.11 1.00
CA ALA A 63 16.19 -21.76 1.08
C ALA A 63 15.50 -20.73 0.16
N THR A 64 14.69 -21.18 -0.79
CA THR A 64 14.04 -20.31 -1.81
C THR A 64 12.51 -20.27 -1.68
N PHE A 65 11.92 -20.97 -0.70
CA PHE A 65 10.46 -21.10 -0.62
C PHE A 65 9.90 -21.00 0.81
N HIS A 66 10.32 -19.99 1.56
CA HIS A 66 9.78 -19.72 2.90
C HIS A 66 8.27 -19.44 2.92
N GLY A 67 7.68 -19.00 1.80
CA GLY A 67 6.22 -18.94 1.60
C GLY A 67 5.51 -20.24 1.97
N ARG A 68 5.97 -21.34 1.39
CA ARG A 68 5.43 -22.67 1.62
C ARG A 68 5.92 -23.27 2.94
N ASP A 69 7.20 -23.07 3.26
CA ASP A 69 7.86 -23.85 4.31
C ASP A 69 7.77 -23.22 5.71
N ILE A 70 7.53 -21.92 5.80
CA ILE A 70 7.46 -21.16 7.07
C ILE A 70 6.11 -20.48 7.22
N PHE A 71 5.72 -19.65 6.25
CA PHE A 71 4.55 -18.78 6.41
C PHE A 71 3.22 -19.51 6.31
N ALA A 72 3.06 -20.39 5.32
CA ALA A 72 1.85 -21.20 5.17
C ALA A 72 1.54 -22.10 6.39
N PRO A 73 2.48 -22.88 6.95
CA PRO A 73 2.19 -23.71 8.12
C PRO A 73 1.95 -22.91 9.40
N VAL A 74 2.63 -21.77 9.59
CA VAL A 74 2.32 -20.83 10.69
C VAL A 74 0.91 -20.28 10.57
N ALA A 75 0.51 -19.85 9.36
CA ALA A 75 -0.86 -19.38 9.12
C ALA A 75 -1.91 -20.46 9.37
N ALA A 76 -1.62 -21.72 8.99
CA ALA A 76 -2.50 -22.85 9.27
C ALA A 76 -2.62 -23.12 10.79
N ALA A 77 -1.50 -23.04 11.52
CA ALA A 77 -1.49 -23.21 12.98
C ALA A 77 -2.23 -22.07 13.70
N LEU A 78 -2.07 -20.82 13.26
CA LEU A 78 -2.86 -19.67 13.72
C LEU A 78 -4.35 -19.92 13.49
N ALA A 79 -4.73 -20.39 12.29
CA ALA A 79 -6.12 -20.69 11.96
C ALA A 79 -6.70 -21.82 12.83
N ALA A 80 -5.86 -22.75 13.28
CA ALA A 80 -6.22 -23.80 14.22
C ALA A 80 -6.28 -23.34 15.69
N GLY A 81 -6.03 -22.05 15.98
CA GLY A 81 -6.14 -21.47 17.33
C GLY A 81 -4.84 -21.45 18.13
N THR A 82 -3.69 -21.71 17.49
CA THR A 82 -2.39 -21.57 18.15
C THR A 82 -2.13 -20.09 18.47
N ALA A 83 -1.74 -19.80 19.72
CA ALA A 83 -1.45 -18.43 20.15
C ALA A 83 -0.18 -17.88 19.45
N PRO A 84 -0.14 -16.59 19.07
CA PRO A 84 1.01 -16.00 18.37
C PRO A 84 2.36 -16.20 19.07
N LEU A 85 2.41 -16.03 20.39
CA LEU A 85 3.63 -16.20 21.19
C LEU A 85 4.17 -17.63 21.21
N ALA A 86 3.41 -18.63 20.73
CA ALA A 86 3.92 -19.99 20.56
C ALA A 86 4.89 -20.11 19.37
N PHE A 87 4.86 -19.18 18.42
CA PHE A 87 5.73 -19.22 17.23
C PHE A 87 7.11 -18.62 17.45
N GLY A 88 7.32 -17.90 18.56
CA GLY A 88 8.59 -17.28 18.89
C GLY A 88 8.44 -16.03 19.75
N PRO A 89 9.54 -15.29 19.98
CA PRO A 89 9.54 -14.11 20.83
C PRO A 89 8.83 -12.92 20.17
N GLU A 90 8.22 -12.09 21.01
CA GLU A 90 7.76 -10.77 20.62
C GLU A 90 8.95 -9.84 20.34
N VAL A 91 8.84 -9.02 19.30
CA VAL A 91 9.83 -8.03 18.89
C VAL A 91 9.19 -6.64 18.81
N PRO A 92 9.95 -5.56 19.03
CA PRO A 92 9.38 -4.22 19.15
C PRO A 92 9.09 -3.55 17.80
N ASP A 93 9.63 -4.08 16.70
CA ASP A 93 9.65 -3.42 15.40
C ASP A 93 9.53 -4.42 14.23
N MET A 94 9.25 -3.84 13.06
CA MET A 94 9.38 -4.45 11.74
C MET A 94 9.93 -3.39 10.77
N GLU A 95 10.42 -3.81 9.62
CA GLU A 95 10.76 -2.90 8.52
C GLU A 95 9.50 -2.18 8.03
N HIS A 96 9.65 -0.92 7.60
CA HIS A 96 8.56 -0.09 7.10
C HIS A 96 8.85 0.37 5.68
N LEU A 97 7.85 0.25 4.80
CA LEU A 97 7.86 0.88 3.47
C LEU A 97 7.15 2.22 3.57
N GLU A 98 7.84 3.28 3.14
CA GLU A 98 7.27 4.63 3.07
C GLU A 98 6.75 4.91 1.66
N LEU A 99 5.56 5.51 1.59
CA LEU A 99 5.08 6.11 0.35
C LEU A 99 5.81 7.44 0.08
N PRO A 100 5.97 7.85 -1.19
CA PRO A 100 6.56 9.14 -1.53
C PRO A 100 5.89 10.28 -0.74
N PRO A 101 6.67 11.11 -0.02
CA PRO A 101 6.12 12.11 0.88
C PRO A 101 5.43 13.24 0.11
N LEU A 102 4.47 13.88 0.78
CA LEU A 102 3.86 15.12 0.28
C LEU A 102 4.75 16.32 0.61
N VAL A 103 4.91 17.21 -0.36
CA VAL A 103 5.61 18.48 -0.18
C VAL A 103 4.59 19.61 -0.20
N TYR A 104 4.40 20.23 0.95
CA TYR A 104 3.53 21.39 1.12
C TYR A 104 4.29 22.66 0.73
N GLU A 105 3.75 23.41 -0.23
CA GLU A 105 4.30 24.66 -0.74
C GLU A 105 3.31 25.81 -0.45
N ALA A 106 3.77 27.06 -0.52
CA ALA A 106 2.92 28.23 -0.21
C ALA A 106 1.66 28.33 -1.08
N ALA A 107 1.70 27.77 -2.29
CA ALA A 107 0.62 27.83 -3.26
C ALA A 107 -0.07 26.47 -3.47
N GLY A 108 0.27 25.41 -2.71
CA GLY A 108 -0.21 24.08 -3.08
C GLY A 108 0.43 22.89 -2.37
N VAL A 109 0.04 21.70 -2.82
CA VAL A 109 0.63 20.41 -2.40
C VAL A 109 1.21 19.71 -3.62
N ARG A 110 2.41 19.15 -3.46
CA ARG A 110 3.04 18.29 -4.45
C ARG A 110 3.11 16.86 -3.92
N GLY A 111 2.71 15.91 -4.76
CA GLY A 111 2.92 14.48 -4.58
C GLY A 111 3.36 13.84 -5.89
N GLU A 112 3.28 12.52 -5.96
CA GLU A 112 3.72 11.73 -7.12
C GLU A 112 2.73 10.61 -7.45
N VAL A 113 2.72 10.14 -8.69
CA VAL A 113 2.00 8.90 -9.05
C VAL A 113 2.68 7.72 -8.33
N VAL A 114 1.95 6.99 -7.51
CA VAL A 114 2.44 5.83 -6.77
C VAL A 114 2.05 4.50 -7.41
N TRP A 115 0.98 4.50 -8.20
CA TRP A 115 0.48 3.32 -8.88
C TRP A 115 -0.26 3.69 -10.16
N VAL A 116 -0.04 2.90 -11.21
CA VAL A 116 -0.86 2.93 -12.42
C VAL A 116 -1.70 1.66 -12.42
N ASP A 117 -3.00 1.83 -12.35
CA ASP A 117 -3.91 0.68 -12.30
C ASP A 117 -4.03 -0.02 -13.67
N ARG A 118 -4.73 -1.15 -13.71
CA ARG A 118 -4.91 -1.93 -14.95
C ARG A 118 -5.69 -1.20 -16.05
N PHE A 119 -6.44 -0.15 -15.71
CA PHE A 119 -7.19 0.67 -16.65
C PHE A 119 -6.35 1.86 -17.16
N GLY A 120 -5.19 2.10 -16.54
CA GLY A 120 -4.33 3.24 -16.83
C GLY A 120 -4.66 4.47 -15.99
N ASN A 121 -5.43 4.35 -14.90
CA ASN A 121 -5.63 5.44 -13.97
C ASN A 121 -4.35 5.67 -13.15
N LEU A 122 -4.06 6.94 -12.86
CA LEU A 122 -2.87 7.37 -12.14
C LEU A 122 -3.25 7.65 -10.68
N VAL A 123 -2.97 6.72 -9.78
CA VAL A 123 -3.17 6.89 -8.34
C VAL A 123 -1.95 7.59 -7.75
N THR A 124 -2.18 8.66 -6.99
CA THR A 124 -1.12 9.53 -6.46
C THR A 124 -0.89 9.33 -4.96
N SER A 125 0.24 9.80 -4.43
CA SER A 125 0.49 9.85 -2.99
C SER A 125 -0.38 10.86 -2.25
N ILE A 126 -1.11 11.72 -2.96
CA ILE A 126 -1.92 12.78 -2.36
C ILE A 126 -3.21 12.19 -1.80
N THR A 127 -3.35 12.22 -0.47
CA THR A 127 -4.51 11.65 0.22
C THR A 127 -5.67 12.65 0.31
N GLU A 128 -6.87 12.15 0.57
CA GLU A 128 -8.06 12.97 0.79
C GLU A 128 -7.88 13.96 1.94
N GLU A 129 -7.16 13.57 2.99
CA GLU A 129 -6.82 14.46 4.11
C GLU A 129 -5.97 15.64 3.65
N ALA A 130 -4.99 15.40 2.76
CA ALA A 130 -4.18 16.47 2.18
C ALA A 130 -4.99 17.42 1.27
N LEU A 131 -6.13 16.96 0.75
CA LEU A 131 -7.07 17.76 -0.05
C LEU A 131 -8.04 18.57 0.81
N ALA A 132 -8.14 18.33 2.12
CA ALA A 132 -9.12 18.96 2.99
C ALA A 132 -9.04 20.50 2.96
N ASP A 133 -7.83 21.05 2.91
CA ASP A 133 -7.56 22.50 2.85
C ASP A 133 -7.94 23.15 1.51
N PHE A 134 -8.21 22.34 0.48
CA PHE A 134 -8.58 22.77 -0.86
C PHE A 134 -10.09 22.66 -1.11
N ARG A 135 -10.86 22.06 -0.20
CA ARG A 135 -12.31 21.88 -0.35
C ARG A 135 -13.01 23.24 -0.48
N GLY A 136 -13.88 23.36 -1.49
CA GLY A 136 -14.64 24.59 -1.77
C GLY A 136 -13.84 25.72 -2.42
N ARG A 137 -12.57 25.48 -2.79
CA ARG A 137 -11.73 26.42 -3.55
C ARG A 137 -11.73 26.06 -5.03
N ASP A 138 -11.32 27.00 -5.87
CA ASP A 138 -11.05 26.72 -7.29
C ASP A 138 -9.67 26.04 -7.39
N VAL A 139 -9.69 24.71 -7.39
CA VAL A 139 -8.49 23.88 -7.34
C VAL A 139 -8.02 23.56 -8.76
N SER A 140 -6.72 23.64 -8.98
CA SER A 140 -6.07 23.24 -10.23
C SER A 140 -5.09 22.09 -9.96
N ILE A 141 -5.29 20.98 -10.67
CA ILE A 141 -4.42 19.81 -10.61
C ILE A 141 -3.56 19.79 -11.86
N SER A 142 -2.24 19.73 -11.70
CA SER A 142 -1.30 19.68 -12.82
C SER A 142 -0.44 18.43 -12.79
N ILE A 143 -0.32 17.82 -13.96
CA ILE A 143 0.56 16.69 -14.25
C ILE A 143 1.08 16.85 -15.67
N ARG A 144 2.39 16.68 -15.90
CA ARG A 144 2.98 16.77 -17.26
C ARG A 144 2.63 18.06 -18.05
N GLY A 145 2.39 19.17 -17.36
CA GLY A 145 1.97 20.43 -17.98
C GLY A 145 0.50 20.50 -18.40
N VAL A 146 -0.25 19.40 -18.29
CA VAL A 146 -1.72 19.39 -18.41
C VAL A 146 -2.33 19.86 -17.10
N ARG A 147 -3.43 20.62 -17.20
CA ARG A 147 -4.14 21.18 -16.04
C ARG A 147 -5.59 20.75 -16.04
N LEU A 148 -6.01 20.11 -14.96
CA LEU A 148 -7.38 19.72 -14.68
C LEU A 148 -7.97 20.70 -13.67
N ARG A 149 -9.25 21.04 -13.83
CA ARG A 149 -9.96 21.95 -12.92
C ARG A 149 -10.85 21.15 -11.97
N GLY A 150 -10.69 21.43 -10.69
CA GLY A 150 -11.46 20.83 -9.62
C GLY A 150 -11.19 19.34 -9.42
N ILE A 151 -11.87 18.79 -8.42
CA ILE A 151 -11.94 17.37 -8.12
C ILE A 151 -13.40 16.97 -8.30
N ALA A 152 -13.65 16.03 -9.21
CA ALA A 152 -14.97 15.53 -9.51
C ALA A 152 -15.40 14.42 -8.55
N THR A 153 -16.69 14.10 -8.54
CA THR A 153 -17.27 13.04 -7.71
C THR A 153 -17.16 11.66 -8.34
N SER A 154 -17.04 11.59 -9.66
CA SER A 154 -16.95 10.33 -10.39
C SER A 154 -16.41 10.53 -11.81
N TYR A 155 -16.01 9.43 -12.44
CA TYR A 155 -15.58 9.39 -13.84
C TYR A 155 -16.59 9.98 -14.83
N SER A 156 -17.90 9.90 -14.53
CA SER A 156 -18.96 10.38 -15.43
C SER A 156 -19.15 11.90 -15.42
N SER A 157 -18.37 12.63 -14.61
CA SER A 157 -18.43 14.09 -14.52
C SER A 157 -17.84 14.82 -15.74
N VAL A 158 -17.17 14.08 -16.63
CA VAL A 158 -16.62 14.58 -17.91
C VAL A 158 -17.13 13.74 -19.08
N PRO A 159 -17.09 14.26 -20.34
CA PRO A 159 -17.31 13.47 -21.54
C PRO A 159 -16.33 12.29 -21.70
N ALA A 160 -16.68 11.30 -22.50
CA ALA A 160 -15.76 10.20 -22.83
C ALA A 160 -14.50 10.72 -23.53
N GLY A 161 -13.34 10.17 -23.17
CA GLY A 161 -12.02 10.59 -23.65
C GLY A 161 -11.42 11.79 -22.92
N GLU A 162 -12.14 12.45 -22.03
CA GLU A 162 -11.64 13.59 -21.27
C GLU A 162 -11.01 13.15 -19.94
N PRO A 163 -9.92 13.82 -19.50
CA PRO A 163 -9.31 13.57 -18.20
C PRO A 163 -10.14 14.13 -17.05
N VAL A 164 -10.10 13.44 -15.92
CA VAL A 164 -10.82 13.79 -14.69
C VAL A 164 -9.97 13.45 -13.49
N ALA A 165 -10.01 14.30 -12.47
CA ALA A 165 -9.42 14.00 -11.18
C ALA A 165 -10.53 13.70 -10.17
N ILE A 166 -10.39 12.61 -9.42
CA ILE A 166 -11.34 12.17 -8.39
C ILE A 166 -10.58 11.72 -7.15
N VAL A 167 -11.27 11.62 -6.01
CA VAL A 167 -10.77 10.83 -4.87
C VAL A 167 -11.26 9.39 -5.05
N ASN A 168 -10.34 8.44 -5.11
CA ASN A 168 -10.68 7.04 -5.28
C ASN A 168 -11.10 6.38 -3.95
N SER A 169 -11.50 5.11 -4.03
CA SER A 169 -12.01 4.35 -2.88
C SER A 169 -10.98 4.07 -1.79
N TRP A 170 -9.69 4.33 -2.05
CA TRP A 170 -8.62 4.21 -1.05
C TRP A 170 -8.27 5.55 -0.42
N GLY A 171 -9.00 6.62 -0.73
CA GLY A 171 -8.75 7.95 -0.19
C GLY A 171 -7.56 8.66 -0.83
N HIS A 172 -7.19 8.29 -2.07
CA HIS A 172 -6.13 8.95 -2.82
C HIS A 172 -6.68 9.74 -3.99
N LEU A 173 -6.04 10.86 -4.33
CA LEU A 173 -6.28 11.56 -5.59
C LEU A 173 -5.86 10.64 -6.74
N GLU A 174 -6.79 10.42 -7.64
CA GLU A 174 -6.63 9.63 -8.85
C GLU A 174 -6.91 10.50 -10.07
N ILE A 175 -6.04 10.42 -11.08
CA ILE A 175 -6.24 11.05 -12.38
C ILE A 175 -6.59 9.95 -13.38
N ALA A 176 -7.77 10.06 -13.97
CA ALA A 176 -8.33 9.09 -14.89
C ALA A 176 -8.71 9.76 -16.21
N VAL A 177 -8.95 8.96 -17.25
CA VAL A 177 -9.62 9.41 -18.48
C VAL A 177 -10.89 8.60 -18.62
N ARG A 178 -12.04 9.25 -18.79
CA ARG A 178 -13.30 8.53 -18.91
C ARG A 178 -13.26 7.64 -20.15
N GLU A 179 -13.45 6.33 -19.96
CA GLU A 179 -13.43 5.33 -21.04
C GLU A 179 -12.08 5.29 -21.80
N GLY A 180 -10.98 5.66 -21.13
CA GLY A 180 -9.62 5.62 -21.69
C GLY A 180 -8.54 5.46 -20.62
N SER A 181 -7.29 5.42 -21.06
CA SER A 181 -6.11 5.30 -20.19
C SER A 181 -5.50 6.66 -19.92
N ALA A 182 -5.47 7.09 -18.65
CA ALA A 182 -4.81 8.34 -18.29
C ALA A 182 -3.29 8.25 -18.49
N ALA A 183 -2.67 7.10 -18.23
CA ALA A 183 -1.24 6.88 -18.47
C ALA A 183 -0.83 7.01 -19.95
N GLU A 184 -1.73 6.75 -20.88
CA GLU A 184 -1.49 6.91 -22.32
C GLU A 184 -1.75 8.36 -22.77
N VAL A 185 -2.89 8.94 -22.38
CA VAL A 185 -3.29 10.30 -22.77
C VAL A 185 -2.41 11.35 -22.10
N LEU A 186 -2.05 11.11 -20.84
CA LEU A 186 -1.12 11.89 -20.04
C LEU A 186 0.11 10.98 -19.86
N PRO A 187 1.12 11.03 -20.74
CA PRO A 187 2.23 10.07 -20.77
C PRO A 187 3.10 10.16 -19.50
N ALA A 188 2.57 9.56 -18.44
CA ALA A 188 2.96 9.65 -17.04
C ALA A 188 3.01 8.22 -16.47
N ALA A 189 3.92 8.02 -15.54
CA ALA A 189 4.17 6.74 -14.91
C ALA A 189 4.40 6.94 -13.41
N VAL A 190 4.61 5.86 -12.67
CA VAL A 190 5.03 5.92 -11.27
C VAL A 190 6.24 6.85 -11.11
N GLY A 191 6.18 7.74 -10.12
CA GLY A 191 7.15 8.80 -9.86
C GLY A 191 6.87 10.11 -10.58
N GLU A 192 5.87 10.19 -11.46
CA GLU A 192 5.51 11.46 -12.11
C GLU A 192 4.93 12.44 -11.08
N THR A 193 5.42 13.69 -11.12
CA THR A 193 4.99 14.73 -10.20
C THR A 193 3.56 15.18 -10.48
N VAL A 194 2.75 15.25 -9.41
CA VAL A 194 1.42 15.85 -9.42
C VAL A 194 1.38 17.03 -8.45
N ARG A 195 0.85 18.16 -8.90
CA ARG A 195 0.68 19.35 -8.06
C ARG A 195 -0.77 19.79 -8.00
N ILE A 196 -1.15 20.28 -6.83
CA ILE A 196 -2.45 20.85 -6.55
C ILE A 196 -2.22 22.27 -6.09
N THR A 197 -2.92 23.23 -6.69
CA THR A 197 -2.85 24.66 -6.36
C THR A 197 -4.23 25.24 -6.22
#